data_AF-A0AAW2LPI0-F1
#
_entry.id   AF-A0AAW2LPI0-F1
#
_cell.length_a   1.000
_cell.length_b   1.000
_cell.length_c   1.000
_cell.angle_alpha   90.00
_cell.angle_beta   90.00
_cell.angle_gamma   90.00
#
_symmetry.space_group_name_H-M   'P 1'
#
loop_
_entity.id
_entity.type
_entity.pdbx_description
1 polymer ?
#
loop_
_entity_poly.entity_id
_entity_poly.type
_entity_poly.pdbx_seq_one_letter_code
_entity_poly.pdbx_strand_id
1 'polypeptide(L)'
;MSPGNMSIAVYFTKLKKLRDELASLDPIPSCSCGASKKLSERTASNQLIPFLMGLSDTYDHVRSQILLMDPLPTVGKASFMFLRVEKQREVYSGTSVIDREGVMATQFGEVAKKIPNKGPIQRRVFIDKKQLHCEHSKKSGHLREI
;
A
#
# COMPACT_ATOMS: atom_id res chain seq x y z
N MET A 1 17.02 6.57 22.70
CA MET A 1 15.92 5.70 23.18
C MET A 1 15.09 5.31 21.96
N SER A 2 15.33 4.13 21.38
CA SER A 2 14.44 3.58 20.36
C SER A 2 13.20 3.04 21.07
N PRO A 3 11.99 3.58 20.82
CA PRO A 3 10.80 3.01 21.39
C PRO A 3 10.47 1.73 20.62
N GLY A 4 10.97 0.60 21.12
CA GLY A 4 10.95 -0.68 20.42
C GLY A 4 9.55 -1.14 19.97
N ASN A 5 8.46 -0.64 20.55
CA ASN A 5 7.08 -1.04 20.22
C ASN A 5 6.02 0.06 20.45
N MET A 6 6.37 1.35 20.37
CA MET A 6 5.33 2.40 20.47
C MET A 6 4.60 2.56 19.13
N SER A 7 3.29 2.80 19.19
CA SER A 7 2.54 3.10 17.97
C SER A 7 3.01 4.41 17.33
N ILE A 8 2.83 4.54 16.02
CA ILE A 8 3.23 5.76 15.29
C ILE A 8 2.51 6.98 15.85
N ALA A 9 1.23 6.83 16.20
CA ALA A 9 0.42 7.90 16.79
C ALA A 9 0.99 8.38 18.14
N VAL A 10 1.41 7.46 19.02
CA VAL A 10 2.01 7.79 20.32
C VAL A 10 3.38 8.46 20.12
N TYR A 11 4.21 7.92 19.24
CA TYR A 11 5.51 8.51 18.92
C TYR A 11 5.37 9.93 18.37
N PHE A 12 4.49 10.14 17.39
CA PHE A 12 4.26 11.45 16.78
C PHE A 12 3.78 12.47 17.82
N THR A 13 2.89 12.07 18.72
CA THR A 13 2.40 12.95 19.80
C THR A 13 3.52 13.36 20.76
N LYS A 14 4.36 12.41 21.18
CA LYS A 14 5.52 12.70 22.05
C LYS A 14 6.52 13.62 21.38
N LEU A 15 6.84 13.36 20.10
CA LEU A 15 7.75 14.19 19.35
C LEU A 15 7.19 15.61 19.13
N LYS A 16 5.90 15.73 18.85
CA LYS A 16 5.22 17.02 18.75
C LYS A 16 5.32 17.80 20.06
N LYS A 17 5.04 17.16 21.20
CA LYS A 17 5.18 17.78 22.53
C LYS A 17 6.57 18.36 22.75
N LEU A 18 7.63 17.59 22.47
CA LEU A 18 9.01 18.07 22.61
C LEU A 18 9.33 19.25 21.70
N ARG A 19 8.77 19.27 20.49
CA ARG A 19 8.93 20.40 19.54
C ARG A 19 8.17 21.64 19.99
N ASP A 20 6.97 21.46 20.52
CA ASP A 20 6.15 22.56 21.04
C ASP A 20 6.83 23.17 22.28
N GLU A 21 7.40 22.34 23.16
CA GLU A 21 8.22 22.79 24.30
C GLU A 21 9.46 23.56 23.82
N LEU A 22 10.21 23.04 22.85
CA LEU A 22 11.37 23.75 22.29
C LEU A 22 10.98 25.08 21.63
N ALA A 23 9.87 25.10 20.87
CA ALA A 23 9.36 26.31 20.24
C ALA A 23 8.88 27.36 21.26
N SER A 24 8.47 26.93 22.46
CA SER A 24 8.12 27.84 23.56
C SER A 24 9.34 28.49 24.20
N LEU A 25 10.49 27.80 24.21
CA LEU A 25 11.76 28.31 24.75
C LEU A 25 12.52 29.17 23.75
N ASP A 26 12.42 28.84 22.46
CA ASP A 26 13.09 29.55 21.36
C ASP A 26 12.07 29.93 20.27
N PRO A 27 11.24 30.96 20.52
CA PRO A 27 10.25 31.41 19.55
C PRO A 27 10.92 32.13 18.39
N ILE A 28 10.48 31.83 17.17
CA ILE A 28 10.94 32.54 15.97
C ILE A 28 10.54 34.02 16.09
N PRO A 29 11.51 34.97 16.03
CA PRO A 29 11.21 36.39 16.15
C PRO A 29 10.34 36.84 14.98
N SER A 30 9.37 37.73 15.24
CA SER A 30 8.53 38.32 14.20
C SER A 30 9.30 39.41 13.45
N CYS A 31 9.23 39.41 12.12
CA CYS A 31 9.80 40.47 11.29
C CYS A 31 8.89 40.75 10.10
N SER A 32 8.89 42.00 9.63
CA SER A 32 8.15 42.42 8.43
C SER A 32 8.88 42.03 7.13
N CYS A 33 10.16 41.66 7.19
CA CYS A 33 10.98 41.38 5.99
C CYS A 33 10.81 39.95 5.43
N GLY A 34 9.87 39.17 5.95
CA GLY A 34 9.61 37.80 5.48
C GLY A 34 10.65 36.75 5.89
N ALA A 35 11.74 37.15 6.55
CA ALA A 35 12.77 36.24 7.06
C ALA A 35 12.20 35.24 8.07
N SER A 36 11.29 35.67 8.95
CA SER A 36 10.60 34.79 9.91
C SER A 36 9.82 33.68 9.22
N LYS A 37 9.18 33.96 8.09
CA LYS A 37 8.45 32.95 7.30
C LYS A 37 9.41 31.91 6.73
N LYS A 38 10.50 32.35 6.10
CA LYS A 38 11.54 31.46 5.58
C LYS A 38 12.19 30.63 6.68
N LEU A 39 12.42 31.23 7.85
CA LEU A 39 12.96 30.51 9.00
C LEU A 39 11.97 29.46 9.51
N SER A 40 10.68 29.77 9.61
CA SER A 40 9.63 28.81 9.99
C SER A 40 9.54 27.63 9.00
N GLU A 41 9.55 27.90 7.69
CA GLU A 41 9.56 26.87 6.66
C GLU A 41 10.81 25.98 6.74
N ARG A 42 11.99 26.57 6.94
CA ARG A 42 13.25 25.84 7.15
C ARG A 42 13.17 24.96 8.39
N THR A 43 12.72 25.50 9.51
CA THR A 43 12.55 24.74 10.76
C THR A 43 11.57 23.58 10.56
N ALA A 44 10.46 23.79 9.85
CA ALA A 44 9.51 22.72 9.52
C ALA A 44 10.12 21.65 8.59
N SER A 45 10.93 22.05 7.61
CA SER A 45 11.61 21.10 6.71
C SER A 45 12.68 20.25 7.41
N ASN A 46 13.41 20.85 8.36
CA ASN A 46 14.46 20.18 9.14
C ASN A 46 13.92 19.15 10.14
N GLN A 47 12.60 19.11 10.34
CA GLN A 47 11.96 18.19 11.26
C GLN A 47 11.73 16.77 10.69
N LEU A 48 11.84 16.57 9.38
CA LEU A 48 11.59 15.26 8.78
C LEU A 48 12.64 14.23 9.21
N ILE A 49 13.92 14.52 9.03
CA ILE A 49 15.00 13.57 9.31
C ILE A 49 15.02 13.14 10.79
N PRO A 50 14.93 14.04 11.79
CA PRO A 50 14.83 13.63 13.19
C PRO A 50 13.59 12.77 13.50
N PHE A 51 12.48 13.03 12.81
CA PHE A 51 11.28 12.17 12.92
C PHE A 51 11.55 10.77 12.37
N LEU A 52 12.19 10.65 11.19
CA LEU A 52 12.51 9.35 10.59
C LEU A 52 13.51 8.54 11.43
N MET A 53 14.49 9.20 12.07
CA MET A 53 15.51 8.56 12.89
C MET A 53 15.00 8.03 14.23
N GLY A 54 13.93 8.61 14.79
CA GLY A 54 13.37 8.13 16.06
C GLY A 54 12.34 7.02 15.95
N LEU A 55 12.01 6.59 14.72
CA LEU A 55 11.11 5.46 14.47
C LEU A 55 11.85 4.12 14.53
N SER A 56 11.15 3.08 14.98
CA SER A 56 11.67 1.70 15.05
C SER A 56 12.04 1.14 13.67
N ASP A 57 13.00 0.21 13.63
CA ASP A 57 13.52 -0.43 12.42
C ASP A 57 12.46 -1.27 11.68
N THR A 58 11.35 -1.61 12.36
CA THR A 58 10.19 -2.27 11.75
C THR A 58 9.54 -1.47 10.62
N TYR A 59 9.86 -0.18 10.52
CA TYR A 59 9.37 0.76 9.51
C TYR A 59 10.42 1.14 8.44
N ASP A 60 11.56 0.44 8.39
CA ASP A 60 12.67 0.71 7.45
C ASP A 60 12.23 0.83 6.00
N HIS A 61 11.31 -0.04 5.56
CA HIS A 61 10.80 -0.02 4.20
C HIS A 61 10.11 1.31 3.85
N VAL A 62 9.25 1.82 4.75
CA VAL A 62 8.55 3.09 4.57
C VAL A 62 9.53 4.26 4.66
N ARG A 63 10.51 4.17 5.56
CA ARG A 63 11.58 5.16 5.70
C ARG A 63 12.37 5.29 4.39
N SER A 64 12.76 4.17 3.79
CA SER A 64 13.46 4.13 2.50
C SER A 64 12.61 4.74 1.38
N GLN A 65 11.33 4.38 1.28
CA GLN A 65 10.43 4.99 0.28
C GLN A 65 10.34 6.51 0.42
N ILE A 66 10.22 7.02 1.66
CA ILE A 66 10.17 8.45 1.93
C ILE A 66 11.45 9.17 1.48
N LEU A 67 12.61 8.57 1.74
CA LEU A 67 13.91 9.16 1.37
C LEU A 67 14.15 9.21 -0.14
N LEU A 68 13.43 8.38 -0.91
CA LEU A 68 13.48 8.37 -2.38
C LEU A 68 12.50 9.36 -3.03
N MET A 69 11.66 10.04 -2.25
CA MET A 69 10.71 11.03 -2.79
C MET A 69 11.39 12.36 -3.10
N ASP A 70 11.03 12.97 -4.24
CA ASP A 70 11.42 14.34 -4.60
C ASP A 70 10.18 15.18 -4.99
N PRO A 71 9.87 16.28 -4.26
CA PRO A 71 10.54 16.74 -3.04
C PRO A 71 10.24 15.86 -1.83
N LEU A 72 11.15 15.88 -0.84
CA LEU A 72 10.94 15.19 0.43
C LEU A 72 9.59 15.63 1.07
N PRO A 73 8.80 14.69 1.59
CA PRO A 73 7.48 14.99 2.12
C PRO A 73 7.56 15.77 3.43
N THR A 74 6.46 16.44 3.79
CA THR A 74 6.33 17.03 5.13
C THR A 74 6.24 15.93 6.20
N VAL A 75 6.57 16.28 7.45
CA VAL A 75 6.43 15.38 8.60
C VAL A 75 5.00 14.81 8.68
N GLY A 76 3.98 15.64 8.46
CA GLY A 76 2.58 15.19 8.49
C GLY A 76 2.26 14.13 7.44
N LYS A 77 2.76 14.30 6.21
CA LYS A 77 2.59 13.30 5.14
C LYS A 77 3.35 12.02 5.45
N ALA A 78 4.59 12.13 5.95
CA ALA A 78 5.39 10.99 6.39
C ALA A 78 4.67 10.21 7.51
N SER A 79 4.17 10.89 8.55
CA SER A 79 3.40 10.26 9.64
C SER A 79 2.21 9.46 9.13
N PHE A 80 1.47 10.00 8.15
CA PHE A 80 0.34 9.30 7.55
C PHE A 80 0.77 8.05 6.75
N MET A 81 1.90 8.11 6.05
CA MET A 81 2.47 6.92 5.38
C MET A 81 2.83 5.82 6.38
N PHE A 82 3.44 6.18 7.52
CA PHE A 82 3.72 5.22 8.58
C PHE A 82 2.44 4.65 9.22
N LEU A 83 1.45 5.49 9.52
CA LEU A 83 0.15 5.05 10.06
C LEU A 83 -0.57 4.07 9.14
N ARG A 84 -0.48 4.26 7.81
CA ARG A 84 -1.05 3.31 6.84
C ARG A 84 -0.40 1.94 6.96
N VAL A 85 0.93 1.87 7.05
CA VAL A 85 1.66 0.61 7.17
C VAL A 85 1.45 -0.05 8.53
N GLU A 86 1.39 0.73 9.60
CA GLU A 86 1.02 0.24 10.93
C GLU A 86 -0.37 -0.41 10.90
N LYS A 87 -1.37 0.29 10.35
CA LYS A 87 -2.73 -0.25 10.22
C LYS A 87 -2.79 -1.49 9.33
N GLN A 88 -2.03 -1.49 8.24
CA GLN A 88 -1.91 -2.64 7.35
C GLN A 88 -1.38 -3.86 8.12
N ARG A 89 -0.29 -3.70 8.89
CA ARG A 89 0.28 -4.77 9.72
C ARG A 89 -0.70 -5.32 10.75
N GLU A 90 -1.52 -4.49 11.39
CA GLU A 90 -2.56 -4.97 12.31
C GLU A 90 -3.53 -5.93 11.63
N VAL A 91 -3.99 -5.61 10.41
CA VAL A 91 -4.94 -6.44 9.65
C VAL A 91 -4.31 -7.79 9.26
N TYR A 92 -3.09 -7.79 8.72
CA TYR A 92 -2.40 -9.03 8.34
C TYR A 92 -1.98 -9.86 9.55
N SER A 93 -1.70 -9.24 10.69
CA SER A 93 -1.39 -9.96 11.94
C SER A 93 -2.65 -10.60 12.57
N GLY A 94 -3.84 -10.04 12.31
CA GLY A 94 -5.11 -10.66 12.71
C GLY A 94 -5.57 -11.81 11.80
N THR A 95 -4.94 -12.00 10.64
CA THR A 95 -5.34 -13.03 9.66
C THR A 95 -4.46 -14.30 9.75
N SER A 96 -3.45 -14.34 10.62
CA SER A 96 -2.50 -15.47 10.69
C SER A 96 -3.04 -16.75 11.36
N VAL A 97 -4.34 -16.87 11.60
CA VAL A 97 -4.97 -18.11 12.10
C VAL A 97 -6.07 -18.67 11.20
N ILE A 98 -6.38 -18.04 10.06
CA ILE A 98 -7.37 -18.60 9.14
C ILE A 98 -6.94 -18.37 7.69
N ASP A 99 -6.72 -19.49 7.01
CA ASP A 99 -6.44 -19.68 5.58
C ASP A 99 -5.09 -19.21 5.02
N ARG A 100 -4.06 -20.04 5.23
CA ARG A 100 -2.89 -20.15 4.33
C ARG A 100 -3.19 -20.95 3.06
N GLU A 101 -4.38 -20.85 2.49
CA GLU A 101 -4.70 -21.47 1.19
C GLU A 101 -5.33 -20.46 0.23
N GLY A 102 -4.48 -19.79 -0.55
CA GLY A 102 -4.86 -19.27 -1.86
C GLY A 102 -4.31 -17.89 -2.22
N VAL A 103 -3.70 -17.80 -3.42
CA VAL A 103 -3.37 -16.59 -4.21
C VAL A 103 -1.97 -15.98 -3.87
N MET A 104 -0.89 -16.04 -4.67
CA MET A 104 -0.66 -16.24 -6.11
C MET A 104 0.64 -17.01 -6.39
N ALA A 105 0.57 -18.01 -7.28
CA ALA A 105 1.68 -18.39 -8.14
C ALA A 105 1.10 -18.81 -9.50
N THR A 106 1.08 -17.91 -10.48
CA THR A 106 0.92 -18.31 -11.88
C THR A 106 2.28 -18.18 -12.56
N GLN A 107 3.09 -19.21 -12.36
CA GLN A 107 4.15 -19.57 -13.29
C GLN A 107 3.70 -20.87 -13.94
N PHE A 108 3.81 -20.89 -15.26
CA PHE A 108 3.50 -21.97 -16.19
C PHE A 108 3.80 -23.37 -15.62
N GLY A 109 2.79 -24.23 -15.60
CA GLY A 109 2.95 -25.61 -15.16
C GLY A 109 1.60 -26.23 -14.82
N GLU A 110 1.17 -27.14 -15.69
CA GLU A 110 -0.03 -27.95 -15.57
C GLU A 110 -0.09 -28.70 -14.22
N VAL A 111 -1.31 -28.89 -13.69
CA VAL A 111 -1.89 -30.21 -13.34
C VAL A 111 -3.20 -30.02 -12.55
N ALA A 112 -4.22 -30.74 -13.02
CA ALA A 112 -5.64 -30.63 -12.67
C ALA A 112 -6.00 -31.13 -11.26
N LYS A 113 -6.98 -30.45 -10.62
CA LYS A 113 -7.74 -30.99 -9.49
C LYS A 113 -8.89 -31.88 -10.01
N LYS A 114 -8.92 -33.15 -9.59
CA LYS A 114 -10.04 -34.08 -9.71
C LYS A 114 -11.06 -33.85 -8.59
N ILE A 115 -12.35 -33.71 -8.89
CA ILE A 115 -13.45 -34.36 -8.15
C ILE A 115 -14.63 -34.64 -9.14
N PRO A 116 -15.64 -35.47 -8.84
CA PRO A 116 -15.90 -36.71 -9.57
C PRO A 116 -17.25 -36.74 -10.33
N ASN A 117 -17.44 -37.86 -11.03
CA ASN A 117 -18.68 -38.53 -11.49
C ASN A 117 -19.05 -38.51 -13.00
N LYS A 118 -18.98 -39.75 -13.53
CA LYS A 118 -19.96 -40.48 -14.35
C LYS A 118 -20.22 -40.01 -15.79
N GLY A 119 -19.76 -40.85 -16.74
CA GLY A 119 -20.38 -41.00 -18.06
C GLY A 119 -19.36 -41.18 -19.21
N PRO A 120 -19.53 -42.18 -20.10
CA PRO A 120 -18.53 -42.47 -21.13
C PRO A 120 -18.61 -41.50 -22.32
N ILE A 121 -17.43 -40.91 -22.59
CA ILE A 121 -16.83 -40.43 -23.83
C ILE A 121 -17.69 -40.53 -25.11
N GLN A 122 -18.02 -39.37 -25.70
CA GLN A 122 -18.20 -39.22 -27.16
C GLN A 122 -17.26 -38.13 -27.67
N ARG A 123 -16.32 -38.53 -28.54
CA ARG A 123 -15.37 -37.65 -29.22
C ARG A 123 -16.14 -36.73 -30.17
N ARG A 124 -16.24 -35.43 -29.87
CA ARG A 124 -16.68 -34.42 -30.85
C ARG A 124 -15.47 -33.86 -31.57
N VAL A 125 -15.45 -34.08 -32.88
CA VAL A 125 -14.56 -33.44 -33.85
C VAL A 125 -14.66 -31.92 -33.67
N PHE A 126 -13.50 -31.27 -33.61
CA PHE A 126 -13.37 -29.82 -33.49
C PHE A 126 -13.83 -29.18 -34.80
N ILE A 127 -15.07 -28.71 -34.86
CA ILE A 127 -15.56 -27.90 -35.99
C ILE A 127 -15.20 -26.44 -35.69
N ASP A 128 -14.36 -25.87 -36.55
CA ASP A 128 -13.99 -24.45 -36.49
C ASP A 128 -15.24 -23.58 -36.72
N LYS A 129 -15.68 -22.90 -35.66
CA LYS A 129 -16.88 -22.04 -35.62
C LYS A 129 -16.82 -20.83 -36.58
N LYS A 130 -15.72 -20.62 -37.33
CA LYS A 130 -15.62 -19.56 -38.33
C LYS A 130 -16.23 -19.91 -39.69
N GLN A 131 -16.66 -21.17 -39.91
CA GLN A 131 -17.26 -21.59 -41.19
C GLN A 131 -18.78 -21.86 -41.15
N LEU A 132 -19.48 -21.57 -40.05
CA LEU A 132 -20.93 -21.80 -39.97
C LEU A 132 -21.71 -20.54 -40.36
N HIS A 133 -22.31 -20.57 -41.56
CA HIS A 133 -23.22 -19.56 -42.09
C HIS A 133 -24.68 -20.02 -41.86
N CYS A 134 -25.50 -19.17 -41.24
CA CYS A 134 -26.95 -19.36 -41.16
C CYS A 134 -27.62 -18.64 -42.33
N GLU A 135 -28.32 -19.36 -43.20
CA GLU A 135 -29.01 -18.79 -44.37
C GLU A 135 -30.24 -17.93 -44.00
N HIS A 136 -30.64 -17.88 -42.73
CA HIS A 136 -31.84 -17.14 -42.31
C HIS A 136 -31.57 -15.78 -41.64
N SER A 137 -30.31 -15.42 -41.35
CA SER A 137 -29.97 -14.03 -41.01
C SER A 137 -28.50 -13.80 -41.32
N LYS A 138 -28.19 -12.73 -42.07
CA LYS A 138 -26.81 -12.40 -42.49
C LYS A 138 -25.93 -11.90 -41.32
N LYS A 139 -25.82 -12.65 -40.21
CA LYS A 139 -24.90 -12.39 -39.08
C LYS A 139 -24.41 -13.71 -38.46
N SER A 140 -23.12 -13.77 -38.18
CA SER A 140 -22.42 -14.94 -37.62
C SER A 140 -22.41 -14.90 -36.08
N GLY A 141 -22.55 -16.05 -35.41
CA GLY A 141 -22.15 -16.21 -33.99
C GLY A 141 -23.20 -16.59 -32.95
N HIS A 142 -24.31 -17.25 -33.31
CA HIS A 142 -25.23 -17.79 -32.29
C HIS A 142 -25.75 -19.18 -32.57
N LEU A 143 -25.97 -19.95 -31.49
CA LEU A 143 -26.69 -21.22 -31.52
C LEU A 143 -28.12 -20.96 -31.05
N ARG A 144 -29.09 -21.50 -31.79
CA ARG A 144 -30.52 -21.38 -31.48
C ARG A 144 -30.79 -21.96 -30.10
N GLU A 145 -31.20 -21.13 -29.15
CA GLU A 145 -31.68 -21.58 -27.85
C GLU A 145 -33.05 -22.24 -28.05
N ILE A 146 -33.22 -23.43 -27.46
CA ILE A 146 -34.49 -24.13 -27.33
C ILE A 146 -34.96 -23.89 -25.90
#